data_AF-A0A327WS99-F1
#
_entry.id   AF-A0A327WS99-F1
#
_cell.length_a   1.000
_cell.length_b   1.000
_cell.length_c   1.000
_cell.angle_alpha   90.00
_cell.angle_beta   90.00
_cell.angle_gamma   90.00
#
_symmetry.space_group_name_H-M   'P 1'
#
loop_
_entity.id
_entity.type
_entity.pdbx_description
1 polymer ?
#
loop_
_entity_poly.entity_id
_entity_poly.type
_entity_poly.pdbx_seq_one_letter_code
_entity_poly.pdbx_strand_id
1 'polypeptide(L)' 'MGQRGIRTGSNGVPVRYDALAHGLAAVAEHAAELGASVHMPRIGCGLAGGTWSRVEPLIAEQLVARGIPVTVYDHAG' A
#
# COMPACT_ATOMS: atom_id res chain seq x y z
N MET A 1 29.35 -19.24 30.23
CA MET A 1 29.22 -19.43 28.77
C MET A 1 27.77 -19.79 28.45
N GLY A 2 26.97 -18.78 28.09
CA GLY A 2 25.55 -18.96 27.78
C GLY A 2 25.27 -18.47 26.38
N GLN A 3 25.06 -19.39 25.44
CA GLN A 3 24.45 -19.08 24.15
C GLN A 3 23.04 -19.67 24.20
N ARG A 4 22.06 -18.87 24.59
CA ARG A 4 20.64 -19.22 24.48
C ARG A 4 20.01 -18.23 23.53
N GLY A 5 19.43 -18.77 22.46
CA GLY A 5 18.39 -18.10 21.71
C GLY A 5 18.86 -17.49 20.41
N ILE A 6 18.86 -18.30 19.35
CA ILE A 6 18.11 -17.95 18.14
C ILE A 6 17.41 -19.22 17.67
N ARG A 7 16.21 -19.49 18.20
CA ARG A 7 15.24 -20.32 17.47
C ARG A 7 14.79 -19.45 16.32
N THR A 8 15.08 -19.87 15.09
CA THR A 8 14.52 -19.30 13.88
C THR A 8 13.02 -19.61 13.87
N GLY A 9 12.26 -18.79 14.59
CA GLY A 9 10.81 -18.78 14.58
C GLY A 9 10.36 -18.29 13.21
N SER A 10 9.78 -19.20 12.45
CA SER A 10 8.89 -18.97 11.33
C SER A 10 8.01 -17.73 11.58
N ASN A 11 8.20 -16.69 10.79
CA ASN A 11 7.19 -15.66 10.49
C ASN A 11 7.63 -14.99 9.20
N GLY A 12 7.12 -15.50 8.08
CA GLY A 12 7.36 -14.94 6.75
C GLY A 12 7.14 -13.43 6.77
N VAL A 13 8.01 -12.70 6.07
CA VAL A 13 7.97 -11.24 5.95
C VAL A 13 6.50 -10.80 5.81
N PRO A 14 5.96 -10.00 6.77
CA PRO A 14 4.59 -9.52 6.69
C PRO A 14 4.38 -8.89 5.33
N VAL A 15 3.26 -9.23 4.70
CA VAL A 15 2.97 -8.85 3.32
C VAL A 15 3.27 -7.36 3.10
N ARG A 16 3.81 -7.01 1.93
CA ARG A 16 4.26 -5.68 1.48
C ARG A 16 3.21 -4.54 1.56
N TYR A 17 2.08 -4.74 2.23
CA TYR A 17 1.03 -3.74 2.46
C TYR A 17 1.51 -2.58 3.33
N ASP A 18 2.38 -2.80 4.32
CA ASP A 18 2.94 -1.70 5.12
C ASP A 18 3.80 -0.77 4.25
N ALA A 19 4.61 -1.34 3.36
CA ALA A 19 5.40 -0.56 2.40
C ALA A 19 4.51 0.20 1.40
N LEU A 20 3.40 -0.42 0.97
CA LEU A 20 2.42 0.23 0.11
C LEU A 20 1.73 1.40 0.84
N ALA A 21 1.31 1.21 2.08
CA ALA A 21 0.70 2.25 2.89
C ALA A 21 1.65 3.45 3.07
N HIS A 22 2.93 3.19 3.37
CA HIS A 22 3.94 4.24 3.46
C HIS A 22 4.14 4.98 2.13
N GLY A 23 4.16 4.26 1.01
CA GLY A 23 4.23 4.88 -0.31
C GLY A 23 3.02 5.77 -0.62
N LEU A 24 1.81 5.30 -0.30
CA LEU A 24 0.57 6.07 -0.48
C LEU A 24 0.53 7.31 0.43
N ALA A 25 1.04 7.20 1.66
CA ALA A 25 1.13 8.33 2.58
C ALA A 25 2.04 9.44 2.04
N ALA A 26 3.20 9.09 1.47
CA ALA A 26 4.10 10.06 0.85
C ALA A 26 3.49 10.73 -0.40
N VAL A 27 2.78 9.96 -1.22
CA VAL A 27 2.01 10.51 -2.35
C VAL A 27 0.94 11.48 -1.86
N ALA A 28 0.28 11.15 -0.76
CA ALA A 28 -0.77 11.98 -0.20
C ALA A 28 -0.24 13.33 0.31
N GLU A 29 0.92 13.33 0.99
CA GLU A 29 1.59 14.56 1.43
C GLU A 29 1.87 15.48 0.23
N HIS A 30 2.49 14.93 -0.82
CA HIS A 30 2.83 15.73 -1.99
C HIS A 30 1.58 16.22 -2.76
N ALA A 31 0.55 15.38 -2.91
CA ALA A 31 -0.69 15.77 -3.57
C ALA A 31 -1.43 16.87 -2.79
N ALA A 32 -1.43 16.80 -1.45
CA ALA A 32 -2.03 17.83 -0.61
C ALA A 32 -1.28 19.17 -0.73
N GLU A 33 0.05 19.15 -0.72
CA GLU A 33 0.88 20.34 -0.92
C GLU A 33 0.62 21.02 -2.27
N LEU A 34 0.42 20.23 -3.32
CA LEU A 34 0.16 20.72 -4.67
C LEU A 34 -1.31 21.04 -4.96
N GLY A 35 -2.25 20.65 -4.09
CA GLY A 35 -3.67 20.68 -4.40
C GLY A 35 -4.04 19.82 -5.61
N ALA A 36 -3.34 18.70 -5.81
CA ALA A 36 -3.45 17.85 -6.98
C ALA A 36 -4.37 16.63 -6.75
N SER A 37 -4.89 16.07 -7.84
CA SER A 37 -5.53 14.75 -7.85
C SER A 37 -4.50 13.64 -8.10
N VAL A 38 -4.83 12.41 -7.67
CA VAL A 38 -4.02 11.22 -7.90
C VAL A 38 -4.69 10.31 -8.94
N HIS A 39 -3.92 9.88 -9.93
CA HIS A 39 -4.36 9.01 -11.00
C HIS A 39 -3.46 7.78 -11.04
N MET A 40 -4.03 6.58 -10.97
CA MET A 40 -3.24 5.36 -10.84
C MET A 40 -3.91 4.14 -11.49
N PRO A 41 -3.14 3.15 -11.98
CA PRO A 41 -3.70 1.88 -12.40
C PRO A 41 -4.19 1.07 -11.20
N ARG A 42 -5.10 0.12 -11.43
CA ARG A 42 -5.46 -0.90 -10.46
C ARG A 42 -4.23 -1.76 -10.12
N ILE A 43 -3.64 -1.50 -8.95
CA ILE A 43 -2.48 -2.22 -8.43
C ILE A 43 -2.91 -3.42 -7.57
N GLY A 44 -2.04 -4.43 -7.47
CA GLY A 44 -2.33 -5.65 -6.73
C GLY A 44 -2.87 -6.81 -7.59
N CYS A 45 -2.76 -6.74 -8.92
CA CYS A 45 -3.10 -7.85 -9.80
C CYS A 45 -1.96 -8.90 -9.85
N GLY A 46 -2.08 -9.96 -9.06
CA GLY A 46 -1.74 -11.31 -9.54
C GLY A 46 -0.34 -11.89 -9.28
N LEU A 47 0.76 -11.12 -9.21
CA LEU A 47 2.09 -11.77 -9.13
C LEU A 47 2.54 -12.19 -7.72
N ALA A 48 1.92 -11.66 -6.67
CA ALA A 48 2.30 -11.93 -5.27
C ALA A 48 1.13 -12.23 -4.31
N GLY A 49 -0.06 -12.53 -4.85
CA GLY A 49 -1.27 -12.76 -4.01
C GLY A 49 -1.84 -11.47 -3.39
N GLY A 50 -1.48 -10.31 -3.94
CA GLY A 50 -2.16 -9.06 -3.67
C GLY A 50 -3.64 -9.20 -4.03
N THR A 51 -4.54 -8.78 -3.14
CA THR A 51 -5.97 -8.69 -3.48
C THR A 51 -6.35 -7.24 -3.46
N TRP A 52 -7.07 -6.79 -4.50
CA TRP A 52 -7.61 -5.44 -4.57
C TRP A 52 -8.38 -5.07 -3.28
N SER A 53 -9.08 -6.03 -2.69
CA SER A 53 -9.78 -5.91 -1.40
C SER A 53 -8.91 -5.49 -0.20
N ARG A 54 -7.58 -5.64 -0.28
CA ARG A 54 -6.64 -5.12 0.73
C ARG A 54 -5.99 -3.80 0.34
N VAL A 55 -5.86 -3.53 -0.97
CA VAL A 55 -5.23 -2.31 -1.48
C VAL A 55 -6.21 -1.13 -1.47
N GLU A 56 -7.46 -1.38 -1.85
CA GLU A 56 -8.51 -0.36 -1.89
C GLU A 56 -8.71 0.34 -0.53
N PRO A 57 -8.80 -0.37 0.62
CA PRO A 57 -8.87 0.29 1.92
C PRO A 57 -7.67 1.19 2.22
N LEU A 58 -6.45 0.79 1.82
CA LEU A 58 -5.25 1.60 2.04
C LEU A 58 -5.28 2.88 1.20
N ILE A 59 -5.75 2.81 -0.05
CA ILE A 59 -5.95 3.99 -0.90
C ILE A 59 -7.00 4.91 -0.27
N ALA A 60 -8.11 4.35 0.21
CA ALA A 60 -9.16 5.12 0.85
C ALA A 60 -8.66 5.83 2.12
N GLU A 61 -7.91 5.13 2.97
CA GLU A 61 -7.37 5.69 4.21
C GLU A 61 -6.29 6.75 3.96
N GLN A 62 -5.36 6.49 3.05
CA GLN A 62 -4.21 7.37 2.86
C GLN A 62 -4.49 8.57 1.95
N LEU A 63 -5.41 8.45 0.98
CA LEU A 63 -5.68 9.50 -0.01
C LEU A 63 -7.09 10.10 0.15
N VAL A 64 -8.13 9.26 0.06
CA VAL A 64 -9.52 9.73 0.01
C VAL A 64 -9.94 10.38 1.33
N ALA A 65 -9.58 9.78 2.47
CA ALA A 65 -9.87 10.35 3.79
C ALA A 65 -9.19 11.72 4.02
N ARG A 66 -8.14 12.04 3.26
CA ARG A 66 -7.45 13.34 3.28
C ARG A 66 -8.04 14.34 2.28
N GLY A 67 -9.14 13.98 1.60
CA GLY A 67 -9.81 14.84 0.62
C GLY A 67 -9.14 14.89 -0.75
N ILE A 68 -8.19 13.99 -1.03
CA ILE A 68 -7.48 13.95 -2.31
C ILE A 68 -8.33 13.19 -3.32
N PRO A 69 -8.70 13.80 -4.47
CA PRO A 69 -9.42 13.09 -5.52
C PRO A 69 -8.55 11.98 -6.12
N VAL A 70 -9.07 10.76 -6.16
CA VAL A 70 -8.36 9.59 -6.72
C VAL A 70 -9.15 9.00 -7.88
N THR A 71 -8.48 8.76 -9.01
CA THR A 71 -9.01 7.98 -10.13
C THR A 71 -8.20 6.71 -10.31
N VAL A 72 -8.85 5.56 -10.25
CA VAL A 72 -8.23 4.25 -10.50
C VAL A 72 -8.64 3.75 -11.88
N TYR A 73 -7.66 3.45 -12.73
CA TYR A 73 -7.91 2.86 -14.04
C TYR A 73 -7.84 1.33 -13.96
N ASP A 74 -8.93 0.67 -14.35
CA ASP A 74 -8.96 -0.78 -14.56
C ASP A 74 -8.80 -1.05 -16.06
N HIS A 75 -7.59 -1.40 -16.48
CA HIS A 75 -7.35 -1.88 -17.83
C HIS A 75 -7.50 -3.40 -17.84
N ALA A 76 -8.67 -3.89 -18.28
CA ALA A 76 -8.81 -5.26 -18.74
C ALA A 76 -7.94 -5.40 -20.00
N GLY A 77 -6.80 -6.08 -19.85
CA GLY A 77 -6.04 -6.60 -20.99
C GLY A 77 -6.76 -7.80 -21.60
#